data_AF-A0A2T5RPK8-F1
#
_entry.id   AF-A0A2T5RPK8-F1
#
_cell.length_a   1.000
_cell.length_b   1.000
_cell.length_c   1.000
_cell.angle_alpha   90.00
_cell.angle_beta   90.00
_cell.angle_gamma   90.00
#
_symmetry.space_group_name_H-M   'P 1'
#
loop_
_entity.id
_entity.type
_entity.pdbx_description
1 polymer ?
#
loop_
_entity_poly.entity_id
_entity_poly.type
_entity_poly.pdbx_seq_one_letter_code
_entity_poly.pdbx_strand_id
1 'polypeptide(L)'
;MKLNKYEKFTDDLKEKLLNYNQVTGLVAVGSMSKKDHLPDEWSDHDFFVIVKSGYQKYFRENLSWLPDFENILLSFQETEHGLKVFYNNGHLIEFAIFDQEELFLAKINSYRILIDKANIKKNIEKMVNCKLQCTVFLIFLK
;
A
#
# COMPACT_ATOMS: atom_id res chain seq x y z
N MET A 1 0.41 -5.85 -16.93
CA MET A 1 -1.05 -5.69 -16.93
C MET A 1 -1.48 -4.53 -17.81
N LYS A 2 -2.59 -4.62 -18.58
CA LYS A 2 -3.11 -3.47 -19.35
C LYS A 2 -3.52 -2.31 -18.42
N LEU A 3 -3.27 -1.06 -18.82
CA LEU A 3 -3.52 0.14 -18.00
C LEU A 3 -4.95 0.22 -17.45
N ASN A 4 -5.97 -0.13 -18.25
CA ASN A 4 -7.36 -0.12 -17.80
C ASN A 4 -7.63 -1.10 -16.65
N LYS A 5 -7.00 -2.28 -16.67
CA LYS A 5 -7.07 -3.26 -15.59
C LYS A 5 -6.33 -2.77 -14.35
N TYR A 6 -5.19 -2.09 -14.55
CA TYR A 6 -4.44 -1.46 -13.47
C TYR A 6 -5.27 -0.42 -12.72
N GLU A 7 -5.89 0.50 -13.46
CA GLU A 7 -6.72 1.55 -12.87
C GLU A 7 -7.96 0.97 -12.19
N LYS A 8 -8.60 -0.02 -12.82
CA LYS A 8 -9.72 -0.72 -12.20
C LYS A 8 -9.33 -1.37 -10.87
N PHE A 9 -8.21 -2.07 -10.81
CA PHE A 9 -7.73 -2.67 -9.56
C PHE A 9 -7.51 -1.60 -8.48
N THR A 10 -6.89 -0.47 -8.84
CA THR A 10 -6.68 0.65 -7.93
C THR A 10 -8.01 1.20 -7.38
N ASP A 11 -9.02 1.35 -8.23
CA ASP A 11 -10.34 1.84 -7.82
C ASP A 11 -11.11 0.83 -6.96
N ASP A 12 -11.12 -0.44 -7.34
CA ASP A 12 -11.75 -1.52 -6.57
C ASP A 12 -11.08 -1.64 -5.18
N LEU A 13 -9.75 -1.52 -5.10
CA LEU A 13 -8.99 -1.53 -3.84
C LEU A 13 -9.43 -0.37 -2.93
N LYS A 14 -9.53 0.84 -3.49
CA LYS A 14 -9.96 2.04 -2.78
C LYS A 14 -11.39 1.86 -2.25
N GLU A 15 -12.32 1.39 -3.08
CA GLU A 15 -13.71 1.16 -2.70
C GLU A 15 -13.84 0.12 -1.60
N LYS A 16 -13.14 -1.02 -1.70
CA LYS A 16 -13.15 -2.05 -0.66
C LYS A 16 -12.63 -1.50 0.66
N LEU A 17 -11.50 -0.78 0.66
CA LEU A 17 -10.91 -0.20 1.87
C LEU A 17 -11.78 0.90 2.51
N LEU A 18 -12.56 1.64 1.72
CA LEU A 18 -13.49 2.63 2.26
C LEU A 18 -14.56 2.01 3.17
N ASN A 19 -14.95 0.75 2.93
CA ASN A 19 -15.92 0.01 3.73
C ASN A 19 -15.40 -0.46 5.09
N TYR A 20 -14.09 -0.35 5.35
CA TYR A 20 -13.50 -0.69 6.64
C TYR A 20 -13.33 0.56 7.51
N ASN A 21 -14.02 0.59 8.65
CA ASN A 21 -13.94 1.68 9.63
C ASN A 21 -12.58 1.77 10.34
N GLN A 22 -11.78 0.71 10.25
CA GLN A 22 -10.43 0.59 10.78
C GLN A 22 -9.40 1.25 9.87
N VAL A 23 -9.68 1.34 8.56
CA VAL A 23 -8.78 1.95 7.59
C VAL A 23 -8.87 3.46 7.75
N THR A 24 -7.72 4.08 7.97
CA THR A 24 -7.57 5.53 8.07
C THR A 24 -6.90 6.13 6.84
N GLY A 25 -6.21 5.33 6.03
CA GLY A 25 -5.81 5.76 4.68
C GLY A 25 -5.19 4.69 3.79
N LEU A 26 -4.95 5.14 2.56
CA LEU A 26 -4.37 4.38 1.47
C LEU A 26 -3.40 5.29 0.74
N VAL A 27 -2.15 4.87 0.64
CA VAL A 27 -1.07 5.64 0.02
C VAL A 27 -0.46 4.79 -1.08
N ALA A 28 -0.65 5.22 -2.33
CA ALA A 28 0.08 4.65 -3.45
C ALA A 28 1.52 5.15 -3.42
N VAL A 29 2.48 4.24 -3.56
CA VAL A 29 3.91 4.54 -3.59
C VAL A 29 4.53 4.04 -4.90
N GLY A 30 5.81 4.35 -5.14
CA GLY A 30 6.52 3.88 -6.32
C GLY A 30 5.79 4.23 -7.63
N SER A 31 5.69 3.26 -8.54
CA SER A 31 5.02 3.39 -9.84
C SER A 31 3.53 3.73 -9.70
N MET A 32 2.86 3.21 -8.67
CA MET A 32 1.44 3.44 -8.39
C MET A 32 1.13 4.90 -8.01
N SER A 33 2.15 5.64 -7.58
CA SER A 33 2.01 7.07 -7.26
C SER A 33 1.71 7.95 -8.48
N LYS A 34 2.05 7.49 -9.69
CA LYS A 34 1.96 8.24 -10.97
C LYS A 34 2.71 9.58 -10.98
N LYS A 35 3.68 9.80 -10.07
CA LYS A 35 4.43 11.06 -9.98
C LYS A 35 5.65 11.10 -10.91
N ASP A 36 6.41 10.02 -10.95
CA ASP A 36 7.68 9.97 -11.72
C ASP A 36 7.48 9.39 -13.12
N HIS A 37 6.56 8.44 -13.26
CA HIS A 37 6.17 7.84 -14.53
C HIS A 37 4.75 7.28 -14.46
N LEU A 38 4.11 7.10 -15.61
CA LEU A 38 2.84 6.37 -15.69
C LEU A 38 3.09 4.87 -15.52
N PRO A 39 2.14 4.13 -14.91
CA PRO A 39 2.17 2.68 -14.89
C PRO A 39 2.14 2.12 -16.32
N ASP A 40 3.00 1.16 -16.58
CA ASP A 40 3.10 0.41 -17.84
C ASP A 40 2.66 -1.05 -17.65
N GLU A 41 2.90 -1.87 -18.67
CA GLU A 41 2.51 -3.28 -18.63
C GLU A 41 3.32 -4.14 -17.65
N TRP A 42 4.38 -3.60 -17.06
CA TRP A 42 5.23 -4.27 -16.08
C TRP A 42 5.08 -3.68 -14.67
N SER A 43 4.19 -2.70 -14.51
CA SER A 43 3.98 -2.03 -13.24
C SER A 43 3.15 -2.88 -12.28
N ASP A 44 3.71 -3.11 -11.11
CA ASP A 44 3.06 -3.74 -9.97
C ASP A 44 2.21 -2.71 -9.20
N HIS A 45 1.41 -3.18 -8.24
CA HIS A 45 0.76 -2.28 -7.29
C HIS A 45 1.53 -2.24 -5.97
N ASP A 46 2.04 -1.06 -5.68
CA ASP A 46 2.83 -0.76 -4.49
C ASP A 46 2.08 0.25 -3.61
N PHE A 47 1.66 -0.16 -2.42
CA PHE A 47 0.87 0.72 -1.56
C PHE A 47 1.01 0.47 -0.07
N PHE A 48 0.68 1.48 0.73
CA PHE A 48 0.50 1.36 2.17
C PHE A 48 -0.97 1.47 2.52
N VAL A 49 -1.41 0.64 3.46
CA VAL A 49 -2.70 0.80 4.14
C VAL A 49 -2.43 1.24 5.57
N ILE A 50 -2.98 2.39 5.94
CA ILE A 50 -2.88 2.92 7.29
C ILE A 50 -4.17 2.54 8.01
N VAL A 51 -4.05 1.82 9.12
CA VAL A 51 -5.17 1.36 9.94
C VAL A 51 -5.12 1.96 11.34
N LYS A 52 -6.20 1.82 12.10
CA LYS A 52 -6.19 2.12 13.54
C LYS A 52 -5.24 1.16 14.25
N SER A 53 -4.53 1.66 15.26
CA SER A 53 -3.61 0.84 16.05
C SER A 53 -4.32 -0.39 16.63
N GLY A 54 -3.65 -1.53 16.60
CA GLY A 54 -4.17 -2.85 16.98
C GLY A 54 -4.80 -3.66 15.84
N TYR A 55 -5.04 -3.07 14.67
CA TYR A 55 -5.63 -3.79 13.53
C TYR A 55 -4.62 -4.27 12.49
N GLN A 56 -3.33 -3.95 12.65
CA GLN A 56 -2.33 -4.26 11.62
C GLN A 56 -2.26 -5.76 11.34
N LYS A 57 -2.16 -6.58 12.38
CA LYS A 57 -2.13 -8.04 12.26
C LYS A 57 -3.34 -8.59 11.50
N TYR A 58 -4.54 -8.10 11.81
CA TYR A 58 -5.76 -8.51 11.11
C TYR A 58 -5.68 -8.24 9.61
N PHE A 59 -5.21 -7.07 9.19
CA PHE A 59 -5.09 -6.74 7.77
C PHE A 59 -3.92 -7.44 7.05
N ARG A 60 -2.92 -7.93 7.81
CA ARG A 60 -1.84 -8.77 7.26
C ARG A 60 -2.29 -10.24 7.08
N GLU A 61 -3.09 -10.76 8.01
CA GLU A 61 -3.53 -12.17 7.99
C GLU A 61 -4.82 -12.40 7.20
N ASN A 62 -5.74 -11.43 7.19
CA ASN A 62 -6.96 -11.49 6.40
C ASN A 62 -6.78 -10.70 5.10
N LEU A 63 -6.84 -11.39 3.96
CA LEU A 63 -6.68 -10.80 2.62
C LEU A 63 -8.02 -10.51 1.91
N SER A 64 -9.17 -10.72 2.55
CA SER A 64 -10.49 -10.53 1.93
C SER A 64 -10.79 -9.09 1.49
N TRP A 65 -10.03 -8.12 2.02
CA TRP A 65 -10.12 -6.70 1.64
C TRP A 65 -9.45 -6.40 0.29
N LEU A 66 -8.59 -7.27 -0.23
CA LEU A 66 -7.99 -7.12 -1.54
C LEU A 66 -9.00 -7.39 -2.67
N PRO A 67 -8.94 -6.66 -3.80
CA PRO A 67 -9.72 -7.01 -5.00
C PRO A 67 -9.42 -8.45 -5.43
N ASP A 68 -10.43 -9.16 -5.94
CA ASP A 68 -10.25 -10.51 -6.49
C ASP A 68 -9.56 -11.52 -5.55
N PHE A 69 -9.74 -11.40 -4.23
CA PHE A 69 -9.00 -12.21 -3.23
C PHE A 69 -9.10 -13.73 -3.45
N GLU A 70 -10.21 -14.22 -4.02
CA GLU A 70 -10.42 -15.63 -4.39
C GLU A 70 -9.42 -16.14 -5.45
N ASN A 71 -8.77 -15.23 -6.18
CA ASN A 71 -7.78 -15.53 -7.21
C ASN A 71 -6.33 -15.43 -6.71
N ILE A 72 -6.11 -15.20 -5.42
CA ILE A 72 -4.77 -15.19 -4.82
C ILE A 72 -4.19 -16.61 -4.91
N LEU A 73 -3.04 -16.72 -5.57
CA LEU A 73 -2.30 -17.98 -5.74
C LEU A 73 -1.32 -18.20 -4.59
N LEU A 74 -0.63 -17.14 -4.17
CA LEU A 74 0.37 -17.18 -3.11
C LEU A 74 0.40 -15.84 -2.38
N SER A 75 0.50 -15.89 -1.06
CA SER A 75 0.77 -14.74 -0.21
C SER A 75 1.82 -15.09 0.82
N PHE A 76 2.78 -14.20 1.04
CA PHE A 76 3.72 -14.34 2.14
C PHE A 76 4.11 -12.97 2.71
N GLN A 77 4.42 -12.98 3.99
CA GLN A 77 4.95 -11.81 4.68
C GLN A 77 6.46 -11.75 4.46
N GLU A 78 6.92 -10.70 3.77
CA GLU A 78 8.34 -10.51 3.45
C GLU A 78 9.09 -9.77 4.58
N THR A 79 8.39 -8.85 5.24
CA THR A 79 8.94 -8.03 6.34
C THR A 79 7.94 -7.94 7.48
N GLU A 80 8.31 -7.32 8.60
CA GLU A 80 7.40 -7.12 9.74
C GLU A 80 6.07 -6.45 9.35
N HIS A 81 6.12 -5.52 8.38
CA HIS A 81 4.96 -4.75 7.96
C HIS A 81 4.43 -5.13 6.56
N GLY A 82 5.28 -5.71 5.71
CA GLY A 82 5.06 -5.88 4.28
C GLY A 82 4.73 -7.30 3.83
N LEU A 83 3.83 -7.39 2.85
CA LEU A 83 3.38 -8.62 2.21
C LEU A 83 3.56 -8.54 0.70
N LYS A 84 3.84 -9.70 0.11
CA LYS A 84 3.76 -9.93 -1.34
C LYS A 84 2.63 -10.88 -1.63
N VAL A 85 1.81 -10.52 -2.60
CA VAL A 85 0.66 -11.32 -3.03
C VAL A 85 0.70 -11.48 -4.54
N PHE A 86 0.64 -12.74 -4.98
CA PHE A 86 0.60 -13.15 -6.37
C PHE A 86 -0.79 -13.68 -6.71
N TYR A 87 -1.40 -13.15 -7.77
CA TYR A 87 -2.65 -13.64 -8.33
C TYR A 87 -2.40 -14.69 -9.41
N ASN A 88 -3.40 -15.54 -9.67
CA ASN A 88 -3.35 -16.58 -10.71
C ASN A 88 -3.11 -16.06 -12.14
N ASN A 89 -3.37 -14.78 -12.38
CA ASN A 89 -3.17 -14.10 -13.66
C ASN A 89 -1.75 -13.49 -13.80
N GLY A 90 -0.87 -13.74 -12.83
CA GLY A 90 0.50 -13.22 -12.79
C GLY A 90 0.62 -11.79 -12.25
N HIS A 91 -0.47 -11.18 -11.77
CA HIS A 91 -0.41 -9.86 -11.13
C HIS A 91 0.24 -9.97 -9.76
N LEU A 92 1.32 -9.21 -9.55
CA LEU A 92 1.98 -9.04 -8.27
C LEU A 92 1.53 -7.73 -7.62
N ILE A 93 1.22 -7.81 -6.33
CA ILE A 93 1.04 -6.64 -5.47
C ILE A 93 1.96 -6.75 -4.27
N GLU A 94 2.49 -5.60 -3.87
CA GLU A 94 3.36 -5.44 -2.72
C GLU A 94 2.74 -4.36 -1.83
N PHE A 95 2.51 -4.67 -0.55
CA PHE A 95 1.90 -3.69 0.35
C PHE A 95 2.39 -3.80 1.77
N ALA A 96 2.32 -2.70 2.51
CA ALA A 96 2.57 -2.68 3.94
C ALA A 96 1.36 -2.16 4.73
N ILE A 97 1.14 -2.76 5.89
CA ILE A 97 0.12 -2.31 6.84
C ILE A 97 0.81 -1.58 7.99
N PHE A 98 0.40 -0.35 8.23
CA PHE A 98 0.91 0.50 9.31
C PHE A 98 -0.24 1.05 10.16
N ASP A 99 0.02 1.40 11.40
CA ASP A 99 -0.73 2.46 12.06
C ASP A 99 -0.06 3.84 11.89
N GLN A 100 -0.58 4.87 12.56
CA GLN A 100 -0.01 6.22 12.44
C GLN A 100 1.39 6.34 13.05
N GLU A 101 1.73 5.53 14.04
CA GLU A 101 3.02 5.58 14.73
C GLU A 101 4.07 4.84 13.91
N GLU A 102 3.73 3.68 13.36
CA GLU A 102 4.60 2.90 12.48
C GLU A 102 4.85 3.59 11.14
N LEU A 103 3.93 4.46 10.68
CA LEU A 103 4.09 5.17 9.40
C LEU A 103 5.42 5.95 9.35
N PHE A 104 5.90 6.47 10.48
CA PHE A 104 7.17 7.20 10.57
C PHE A 104 8.41 6.34 10.22
N LEU A 105 8.29 5.02 10.26
CA LEU A 105 9.35 4.08 9.91
C LEU A 105 9.47 3.89 8.39
N ALA A 106 8.43 4.24 7.63
CA ALA A 106 8.41 4.00 6.19
C ALA A 106 9.24 5.03 5.42
N LYS A 107 10.06 4.55 4.47
CA LYS A 107 10.71 5.41 3.49
C LYS A 107 9.78 5.69 2.31
N ILE A 108 9.44 6.96 2.11
CA ILE A 108 8.57 7.41 1.02
C ILE A 108 9.35 8.38 0.14
N ASN A 109 9.64 7.98 -1.10
CA ASN A 109 10.24 8.86 -2.10
C ASN A 109 9.13 9.55 -2.92
N SER A 110 8.26 8.75 -3.53
CA SER A 110 7.15 9.21 -4.37
C SER A 110 5.85 8.59 -3.88
N TYR A 111 4.83 9.44 -3.69
CA TYR A 111 3.55 9.02 -3.17
C TYR A 111 2.37 9.81 -3.69
N ARG A 112 1.20 9.15 -3.68
CA ARG A 112 -0.12 9.72 -3.93
C ARG A 112 -1.10 9.16 -2.91
N ILE A 113 -1.80 10.05 -2.21
CA ILE A 113 -2.79 9.65 -1.21
C ILE A 113 -4.12 9.40 -1.90
N LEU A 114 -4.68 8.22 -1.70
CA LEU A 114 -5.95 7.77 -2.29
C LEU A 114 -7.10 7.78 -1.28
N ILE A 115 -6.79 7.57 0.01
CA ILE A 115 -7.75 7.71 1.12
C ILE A 115 -7.05 8.49 2.23
N ASP A 116 -7.71 9.53 2.74
CA ASP A 116 -7.26 10.29 3.90
C ASP A 116 -8.41 10.55 4.87
N LYS A 117 -8.58 9.67 5.85
CA LYS A 117 -9.58 9.82 6.92
C LYS A 117 -8.99 10.38 8.22
N ALA A 118 -7.66 10.54 8.30
CA ALA A 118 -6.98 10.89 9.55
C ALA A 118 -5.83 11.89 9.37
N ASN A 119 -5.90 12.72 8.34
CA ASN A 119 -4.92 13.75 7.98
C ASN A 119 -3.51 13.19 7.74
N ILE A 120 -3.46 12.04 7.08
CA ILE A 120 -2.23 11.30 6.75
C ILE A 120 -1.30 12.16 5.89
N LYS A 121 -1.87 13.01 5.03
CA LYS A 121 -1.09 13.96 4.23
C LYS A 121 -0.14 14.80 5.09
N LYS A 122 -0.64 15.36 6.18
CA LYS A 122 0.15 16.19 7.09
C LYS A 122 1.27 15.39 7.77
N ASN A 123 1.04 14.12 8.07
CA ASN A 123 2.05 13.25 8.69
C ASN A 123 3.17 12.91 7.70
N ILE A 124 2.82 12.54 6.47
CA ILE A 124 3.81 12.26 5.42
C ILE A 124 4.61 13.53 5.07
N GLU A 125 3.98 14.69 4.97
CA GLU A 125 4.68 15.96 4.73
C GLU A 125 5.68 16.30 5.86
N LYS A 126 5.35 16.01 7.11
CA LYS A 126 6.31 16.16 8.22
C LYS A 126 7.49 15.21 8.09
N MET A 127 7.26 13.97 7.67
CA MET A 127 8.31 12.97 7.48
C MET A 127 9.27 13.34 6.35
N VAL A 128 8.76 13.73 5.19
CA VAL A 128 9.59 14.12 4.04
C VAL A 128 10.48 15.33 4.37
N ASN A 129 10.00 16.24 5.21
CA ASN A 129 10.75 17.41 5.66
C ASN A 129 11.69 17.14 6.85
N CYS A 130 11.57 16.00 7.52
CA CYS A 130 12.44 15.64 8.64
C CYS A 130 13.68 14.91 8.11
N LYS A 131 14.85 15.56 8.15
CA LYS A 131 16.14 14.99 7.71
C LYS A 131 16.65 13.79 8.52
N LEU A 132 15.89 13.32 9.51
CA LEU A 132 16.21 12.18 10.36
C LEU A 132 15.44 10.94 9.86
N GLN A 133 15.82 10.40 8.70
CA GLN A 133 15.39 9.05 8.34
C GLN A 133 16.25 8.06 9.14
N CYS A 134 15.72 7.56 10.26
CA CYS A 134 16.27 6.37 10.91
C CYS A 134 16.16 5.20 9.93
N THR A 135 17.31 4.57 9.68
CA THR A 135 17.52 3.48 8.73
C THR A 135 16.73 2.22 9.13
N VAL A 136 15.52 2.01 8.60
CA VAL A 136 14.79 0.74 8.76
C VAL A 136 13.94 0.44 7.52
N PHE A 137 14.22 -0.74 6.92
CA PHE A 137 13.52 -1.53 5.90
C PHE A 137 13.08 -0.90 4.56
N LEU A 138 13.71 -1.42 3.51
CA LEU A 138 13.36 -1.23 2.10
C LEU A 138 12.24 -2.19 1.75
N ILE A 139 10.99 -1.74 1.88
CA ILE A 139 9.82 -2.57 1.55
C ILE A 139 9.61 -2.66 0.02
N PHE A 140 10.33 -1.87 -0.80
CA PHE A 140 10.06 -1.73 -2.23
C PHE A 140 11.31 -1.61 -3.13
N LEU A 141 12.49 -2.07 -2.70
CA LEU A 141 13.64 -2.10 -3.63
C LEU A 141 13.52 -3.28 -4.58
N LYS A 142 12.95 -3.02 -5.75
CA LYS A 142 13.53 -3.53 -6.99
C LYS A 142 14.61 -2.55 -7.47
#